data_AF-A0A0B4F228-F1
#
_entry.id   AF-A0A0B4F228-F1
#
_cell.length_a   1.000
_cell.length_b   1.000
_cell.length_c   1.000
_cell.angle_alpha   90.00
_cell.angle_beta   90.00
_cell.angle_gamma   90.00
#
_symmetry.space_group_name_H-M   'P 1'
#
loop_
_entity.id
_entity.type
_entity.pdbx_description
1 polymer ?
#
loop_
_entity_poly.entity_id
_entity_poly.type
_entity_poly.pdbx_seq_one_letter_code
_entity_poly.pdbx_strand_id
1 'polypeptide(L)'
;MGNSLKGSRPILSFDAAFNGEPYLRLLRELLTHTFGVPPTARKAKPFIDRVVVFIVADGRIWVRHYQIAEEEVDASKNEKLSLREIGPRFCLTPIYIQEGSLAVRSSMKISSSFHPTRSGQISGDAIQGASCGAFCRER
;
A
#
# COMPACT_ATOMS: atom_id res chain seq x y z
N MET A 1 13.55 9.54 15.58
CA MET A 1 12.32 9.91 14.84
C MET A 1 12.68 11.08 13.96
N GLY A 2 12.68 10.89 12.64
CA GLY A 2 13.30 11.81 11.67
C GLY A 2 12.59 13.16 11.51
N ASN A 3 13.28 14.11 10.88
CA ASN A 3 12.90 15.51 10.77
C ASN A 3 12.35 15.80 9.37
N SER A 4 11.10 15.43 9.09
CA SER A 4 10.50 15.77 7.80
C SER A 4 9.64 17.03 7.84
N LEU A 5 9.79 17.90 6.83
CA LEU A 5 9.02 19.11 6.68
C LEU A 5 7.52 18.81 6.52
N LYS A 6 6.71 19.32 7.45
CA LYS A 6 5.25 19.26 7.34
C LYS A 6 4.79 20.01 6.08
N GLY A 7 4.09 19.31 5.19
CA GLY A 7 3.62 19.85 3.91
C GLY A 7 4.61 19.67 2.74
N SER A 8 5.73 18.98 2.94
CA SER A 8 6.58 18.52 1.83
C SER A 8 5.83 17.52 0.96
N ARG A 9 6.18 17.51 -0.33
CA ARG A 9 5.58 16.61 -1.32
C ARG A 9 6.38 15.30 -1.34
N PRO A 10 5.81 14.19 -0.84
CA PRO A 10 6.54 12.93 -0.81
C PRO A 10 6.67 12.35 -2.22
N ILE A 11 7.79 11.67 -2.48
CA ILE A 11 7.86 10.74 -3.60
C ILE A 11 7.13 9.46 -3.18
N LEU A 12 6.20 8.99 -4.01
CA LEU A 12 5.52 7.72 -3.81
C LEU A 12 6.19 6.67 -4.70
N SER A 13 6.74 5.63 -4.07
CA SER A 13 7.37 4.50 -4.77
C SER A 13 6.47 3.27 -4.63
N PHE A 14 6.04 2.72 -5.76
CA PHE A 14 5.20 1.54 -5.82
C PHE A 14 5.99 0.37 -6.40
N ASP A 15 5.85 -0.78 -5.77
CA ASP A 15 6.37 -2.05 -6.28
C ASP A 15 5.71 -2.45 -7.61
N ALA A 16 6.42 -3.22 -8.44
CA ALA A 16 5.96 -3.69 -9.74
C ALA A 16 4.71 -4.57 -9.64
N ALA A 17 4.52 -5.26 -8.51
CA ALA A 17 3.33 -6.06 -8.22
C ALA A 17 2.02 -5.27 -8.37
N PHE A 18 2.03 -3.96 -8.14
CA PHE A 18 0.84 -3.12 -8.28
C PHE A 18 0.27 -3.06 -9.70
N ASN A 19 1.08 -3.37 -10.71
CA ASN A 19 0.63 -3.38 -12.11
C ASN A 19 0.02 -4.72 -12.54
N GLY A 20 0.21 -5.80 -11.76
CA GLY A 20 -0.27 -7.14 -12.09
C GLY A 20 -1.79 -7.24 -12.06
N GLU A 21 -2.35 -7.28 -10.85
CA GLU A 21 -3.77 -7.53 -10.63
C GLU A 21 -4.62 -6.23 -10.70
N PRO A 22 -5.86 -6.30 -11.22
CA PRO A 22 -6.69 -5.11 -11.43
C PRO A 22 -7.05 -4.41 -10.12
N TYR A 23 -7.28 -5.15 -9.04
CA TYR A 23 -7.54 -4.54 -7.74
C TYR A 23 -6.31 -3.81 -7.20
N LEU A 24 -5.10 -4.33 -7.42
CA LEU A 24 -3.87 -3.65 -7.01
C LEU A 24 -3.66 -2.34 -7.77
N ARG A 25 -3.99 -2.29 -9.07
CA ARG A 25 -3.94 -1.03 -9.85
C ARG A 25 -4.89 0.01 -9.27
N LEU A 26 -6.08 -0.40 -8.85
CA LEU A 26 -7.04 0.49 -8.19
C LEU A 26 -6.51 0.97 -6.82
N LEU A 27 -5.93 0.08 -6.02
CA LEU A 27 -5.27 0.45 -4.78
C LEU A 27 -4.11 1.41 -5.00
N ARG A 28 -3.31 1.24 -6.06
CA ARG A 28 -2.21 2.14 -6.42
C ARG A 28 -2.71 3.58 -6.63
N GLU A 29 -3.81 3.73 -7.36
CA GLU A 29 -4.41 5.06 -7.63
C GLU A 29 -4.98 5.67 -6.34
N LEU A 30 -5.70 4.87 -5.55
CA LEU A 30 -6.27 5.31 -4.27
C LEU A 30 -5.18 5.76 -3.29
N LEU A 31 -4.10 5.00 -3.17
CA LEU A 31 -2.96 5.33 -2.33
C LEU A 31 -2.24 6.59 -2.84
N THR A 32 -2.17 6.80 -4.15
CA THR A 32 -1.62 8.02 -4.75
C THR A 32 -2.43 9.25 -4.35
N HIS A 33 -3.75 9.18 -4.39
CA HIS A 33 -4.61 10.29 -3.93
C HIS A 33 -4.58 10.49 -2.41
N THR A 34 -4.38 9.42 -1.64
CA THR A 34 -4.40 9.49 -0.17
C THR A 34 -3.10 10.04 0.41
N PHE A 35 -1.95 9.58 -0.10
CA PHE A 35 -0.62 9.96 0.41
C PHE A 35 0.06 11.05 -0.43
N GLY A 36 -0.43 11.30 -1.64
CA GLY A 36 0.05 12.36 -2.51
C GLY A 36 -0.38 13.74 -2.02
N VAL A 37 0.51 14.72 -2.19
CA VAL A 37 0.20 16.13 -1.92
C VAL A 37 0.01 16.84 -3.26
N PRO A 38 -1.22 17.28 -3.62
CA PRO A 38 -1.44 17.99 -4.87
C PRO A 38 -0.73 19.36 -4.84
N PRO A 39 -0.26 19.84 -6.00
CA PRO A 39 0.50 21.10 -6.07
C PRO A 39 -0.34 22.32 -5.66
N THR A 40 -1.66 22.25 -5.80
CA THR A 40 -2.62 23.31 -5.43
C THR A 40 -2.94 23.38 -3.93
N ALA A 41 -2.36 22.51 -3.08
CA ALA A 41 -2.66 22.52 -1.66
C ALA A 41 -2.11 23.78 -0.96
N ARG A 42 -2.96 24.46 -0.18
CA ARG A 42 -2.65 25.72 0.53
C ARG A 42 -1.40 25.68 1.42
N LYS A 43 -0.99 24.50 1.89
CA LYS A 43 0.16 24.28 2.78
C LYS A 43 1.28 23.46 2.11
N ALA A 44 1.23 23.28 0.78
CA ALA A 44 2.27 22.59 0.05
C ALA A 44 3.56 23.40 0.04
N LYS A 45 4.68 22.75 0.33
CA LYS A 45 6.03 23.30 0.15
C LYS A 45 6.64 22.69 -1.11
N PRO A 46 7.49 23.43 -1.84
CA PRO A 46 8.08 22.95 -3.09
C PRO A 46 9.12 21.82 -2.89
N PHE A 47 9.57 21.60 -1.65
CA PHE A 47 10.63 20.64 -1.34
C PHE A 47 10.15 19.19 -1.25
N ILE A 48 11.03 18.29 -1.72
CA ILE A 48 10.91 16.84 -1.60
C ILE A 48 11.90 16.41 -0.51
N ASP A 49 11.37 15.90 0.60
CA ASP A 49 12.18 15.61 1.79
C ASP A 49 11.95 14.18 2.30
N ARG A 50 10.95 13.48 1.74
CA ARG A 50 10.61 12.12 2.14
C ARG A 50 10.09 11.28 0.99
N VAL A 51 10.27 9.98 1.14
CA VAL A 51 9.78 8.93 0.24
C VAL A 51 8.86 8.02 1.03
N VAL A 52 7.69 7.73 0.46
CA VAL A 52 6.76 6.71 0.94
C VAL A 52 6.86 5.52 -0.01
N VAL A 53 7.17 4.36 0.53
CA VAL A 53 7.35 3.12 -0.24
C VAL A 53 6.23 2.16 0.07
N PHE A 54 5.60 1.63 -0.98
CA PHE A 54 4.55 0.62 -0.92
C PHE A 54 5.07 -0.68 -1.52
N ILE A 55 5.10 -1.74 -0.73
CA ILE A 55 5.59 -3.06 -1.12
C ILE A 55 4.46 -4.08 -0.95
N VAL A 56 4.21 -4.91 -1.96
CA VAL A 56 3.24 -6.01 -1.85
C VAL A 56 3.98 -7.28 -1.47
N ALA A 57 3.66 -7.86 -0.31
CA ALA A 57 4.21 -9.13 0.13
C ALA A 57 3.16 -9.90 0.94
N ASP A 58 3.03 -11.21 0.70
CA ASP A 58 2.09 -12.11 1.39
C ASP A 58 0.62 -11.65 1.34
N GLY A 59 0.20 -11.05 0.22
CA GLY A 59 -1.15 -10.48 0.08
C GLY A 59 -1.41 -9.25 0.95
N ARG A 60 -0.36 -8.67 1.53
CA ARG A 60 -0.40 -7.45 2.33
C ARG A 60 0.42 -6.35 1.69
N ILE A 61 0.07 -5.11 2.01
CA ILE A 61 0.76 -3.92 1.54
C ILE A 61 1.53 -3.33 2.70
N TRP A 62 2.86 -3.39 2.62
CA TRP A 62 3.77 -2.79 3.58
C TRP A 62 4.05 -1.35 3.20
N VAL A 63 3.87 -0.44 4.14
CA VAL A 63 4.11 1.00 3.95
C VAL A 63 5.26 1.44 4.84
N ARG A 64 6.25 2.09 4.23
CA ARG A 64 7.46 2.58 4.91
C ARG A 64 7.74 4.03 4.52
N HIS A 65 8.17 4.82 5.51
CA HIS A 65 8.52 6.23 5.33
C HIS A 65 10.01 6.47 5.55
N TYR A 66 10.65 7.01 4.53
CA TYR A 66 12.06 7.38 4.53
C TYR A 66 12.22 8.88 4.39
N GLN A 67 13.13 9.47 5.14
CA GLN A 67 13.69 10.79 4.91
C GLN A 67 14.78 10.68 3.84
N ILE A 68 14.89 11.69 3.00
CA ILE A 68 16.07 11.89 2.18
C ILE A 68 17.06 12.70 3.01
N ALA A 69 18.22 12.12 3.31
CA ALA A 69 19.31 12.79 4.00
C ALA A 69 20.45 13.02 3.02
N GLU A 70 20.75 14.28 2.78
CA GLU A 70 21.92 14.73 2.02
C GLU A 70 23.13 14.63 2.95
N GLU A 71 24.07 13.74 2.65
CA GLU A 71 25.36 13.72 3.33
C GLU A 71 26.28 14.72 2.62
N GLU A 72 26.80 15.72 3.34
CA GLU A 72 27.84 16.61 2.81
C GLU A 72 29.11 15.79 2.54
N VAL A 73 29.28 15.34 1.30
CA VAL A 73 30.55 14.83 0.80
C VAL A 73 31.17 15.96 0.00
N ASP A 74 32.43 16.27 0.31
CA ASP A 74 33.22 17.33 -0.31
C ASP A 74 32.93 17.48 -1.81
N ALA A 75 32.82 18.73 -2.27
CA ALA A 75 32.31 19.23 -3.57
C ALA A 75 32.91 18.62 -4.86
N SER A 76 33.67 17.54 -4.77
CA SER A 76 34.35 16.83 -5.86
C SER A 76 33.87 15.39 -6.07
N LYS A 77 32.94 14.86 -5.27
CA LYS A 77 32.40 13.49 -5.44
C LYS A 77 30.88 13.48 -5.30
N ASN A 78 30.23 13.02 -6.37
CA ASN A 78 28.81 12.67 -6.52
C ASN A 78 27.97 12.72 -5.22
N GLU A 79 26.97 13.58 -5.18
CA GLU A 79 26.07 13.79 -4.03
C GLU A 79 25.52 12.44 -3.52
N LYS A 80 25.94 12.04 -2.33
CA LYS A 80 25.52 10.77 -1.73
C LYS A 80 24.21 10.96 -0.99
N LEU A 81 23.12 10.57 -1.64
CA LEU A 81 21.80 10.54 -1.02
C LEU A 81 21.67 9.29 -0.15
N SER A 82 21.37 9.48 1.14
CA SER A 82 21.06 8.41 2.07
C SER A 82 19.58 8.45 2.47
N LEU A 83 18.99 7.28 2.76
CA LEU A 83 17.60 7.18 3.18
C LEU A 83 17.52 6.79 4.66
N ARG A 84 16.90 7.63 5.47
CA ARG A 84 16.73 7.39 6.91
C ARG A 84 15.28 7.12 7.26
N GLU A 85 15.00 6.02 7.94
CA GLU A 85 13.63 5.72 8.35
C GLU A 85 13.10 6.68 9.43
N ILE A 86 11.95 7.31 9.14
CA ILE A 86 11.26 8.23 10.06
C ILE A 86 10.10 7.52 10.77
N GLY A 87 9.38 6.65 10.05
CA GLY A 87 8.11 6.05 10.46
C GLY A 87 6.87 6.90 10.09
N PRO A 88 5.64 6.48 10.48
CA PRO A 88 5.26 5.18 11.00
C PRO A 88 5.44 4.06 9.96
N ARG A 89 5.65 2.83 10.44
CA ARG A 89 5.61 1.61 9.63
C ARG A 89 4.28 0.93 9.89
N PHE A 90 3.54 0.61 8.84
CA PHE A 90 2.28 -0.11 8.98
C PHE A 90 2.04 -1.03 7.79
N CYS A 91 1.15 -1.99 7.99
CA CYS A 91 0.80 -3.00 7.02
C CYS A 91 -0.71 -2.95 6.79
N LEU A 92 -1.13 -2.83 5.53
CA LEU A 92 -2.52 -2.87 5.14
C LEU A 92 -2.85 -4.26 4.59
N THR A 93 -3.96 -4.84 5.02
CA THR A 93 -4.49 -6.08 4.45
C THR A 93 -5.81 -5.75 3.78
N PRO A 94 -5.87 -5.71 2.43
CA PRO A 94 -7.12 -5.46 1.72
C PRO A 94 -8.13 -6.58 1.99
N ILE A 95 -9.31 -6.24 2.54
CA ILE A 95 -10.35 -7.22 2.90
C ILE A 95 -11.43 -7.27 1.81
N TYR A 96 -12.09 -6.15 1.55
CA TYR A 96 -13.14 -6.02 0.54
C TYR A 96 -13.08 -4.64 -0.13
N ILE A 97 -13.43 -4.57 -1.41
CA ILE A 97 -13.70 -3.31 -2.13
C ILE A 97 -15.21 -3.18 -2.26
N GLN A 98 -15.75 -2.04 -1.86
CA GLN A 98 -17.16 -1.69 -2.03
C GLN A 98 -17.34 -0.71 -3.19
N GLU A 99 -18.46 -0.84 -3.87
CA GLU A 99 -18.90 0.12 -4.86
C GLU A 99 -19.55 1.33 -4.16
N GLY A 100 -19.07 2.55 -4.47
CA GLY A 100 -19.58 3.80 -3.89
C GLY A 100 -19.00 4.17 -2.53
N SER A 101 -19.37 5.35 -2.01
CA SER A 101 -18.99 5.77 -0.67
C SER A 101 -19.97 5.19 0.35
N LEU A 102 -19.52 4.22 1.15
CA LEU A 102 -20.20 3.76 2.37
C LEU A 102 -21.60 3.12 2.16
N ALA A 103 -21.84 2.32 1.11
CA ALA A 103 -23.16 1.66 0.93
C ALA A 103 -23.20 0.25 0.26
N VAL A 104 -23.60 -0.74 1.09
CA VAL A 104 -24.58 -1.87 0.98
C VAL A 104 -24.77 -2.72 -0.30
N ARG A 105 -24.34 -2.35 -1.51
CA ARG A 105 -24.88 -3.00 -2.74
C ARG A 105 -24.05 -4.15 -3.33
N SER A 106 -22.74 -4.05 -3.29
CA SER A 106 -21.83 -4.98 -3.97
C SER A 106 -20.43 -4.85 -3.37
N SER A 107 -19.82 -5.99 -3.02
CA SER A 107 -18.44 -6.01 -2.53
C SER A 107 -17.65 -7.14 -3.18
N MET A 108 -16.45 -6.81 -3.67
CA MET A 108 -15.51 -7.81 -4.16
C MET A 108 -14.58 -8.19 -3.02
N LYS A 109 -14.55 -9.48 -2.68
CA LYS A 109 -13.62 -10.03 -1.69
C LYS A 109 -12.26 -10.25 -2.37
N ILE A 110 -11.23 -9.56 -1.87
CA ILE A 110 -9.90 -9.60 -2.49
C ILE A 110 -9.11 -10.82 -2.01
N SER A 111 -9.15 -11.11 -0.71
CA SER A 111 -8.29 -12.12 -0.12
C SER A 111 -9.08 -13.07 0.80
N SER A 112 -8.55 -14.27 0.95
CA SER A 112 -8.90 -15.20 2.04
C SER A 112 -8.35 -14.74 3.39
N SER A 113 -8.21 -13.42 3.59
CA SER A 113 -7.54 -12.82 4.75
C SER A 113 -8.04 -13.42 6.05
N PHE A 114 -7.10 -14.06 6.74
CA PHE A 114 -7.23 -14.54 8.10
C PHE A 114 -7.68 -13.36 8.98
N HIS A 115 -8.93 -13.37 9.42
CA HIS A 115 -9.35 -12.41 10.45
C HIS A 115 -8.59 -12.74 11.74
N PRO A 116 -7.94 -11.77 12.40
CA PRO A 116 -7.14 -12.04 13.59
C PRO A 116 -7.98 -12.69 14.72
N THR A 117 -9.29 -12.47 14.73
CA THR A 117 -10.27 -13.11 15.62
C THR A 117 -10.61 -14.56 15.30
N ARG A 118 -10.23 -15.09 14.12
CA ARG A 118 -10.60 -16.45 13.68
C ARG A 118 -9.47 -17.47 13.88
N SER A 119 -8.38 -17.07 14.52
CA SER A 119 -7.18 -17.89 14.78
C SER A 119 -7.34 -18.94 15.89
N GLY A 120 -8.53 -19.04 16.51
CA GLY A 120 -8.82 -19.98 17.60
C GLY A 120 -9.50 -21.30 17.20
N GLN A 121 -9.76 -21.56 15.91
CA GLN A 121 -10.34 -22.85 15.49
C GLN A 121 -9.41 -23.53 14.48
N ILE A 122 -8.50 -24.34 15.01
CA ILE A 122 -7.78 -25.38 14.26
C ILE A 122 -8.07 -26.71 14.95
N SER A 123 -9.08 -27.43 14.47
CA SER A 123 -9.26 -28.88 14.62
C SER A 123 -10.36 -29.26 13.64
N GLY A 124 -10.00 -29.56 12.40
CA GLY A 124 -9.84 -30.93 11.92
C GLY A 124 -10.77 -31.10 10.72
N ASP A 125 -10.48 -32.06 9.85
CA ASP A 125 -11.13 -32.38 8.56
C ASP A 125 -10.35 -31.79 7.37
N ALA A 126 -9.28 -32.44 6.93
CA ALA A 126 -9.24 -33.68 6.14
C ALA A 126 -9.83 -33.50 4.73
N ILE A 127 -8.91 -33.43 3.76
CA ILE A 127 -8.89 -34.17 2.49
C ILE A 127 -10.26 -34.53 1.90
N GLN A 128 -10.69 -33.80 0.87
CA GLN A 128 -11.23 -34.43 -0.33
C GLN A 128 -11.21 -33.48 -1.53
N GLY A 129 -10.64 -33.98 -2.63
CA GLY A 129 -10.63 -33.27 -3.90
C GLY A 129 -12.01 -33.23 -4.55
N ALA A 130 -12.22 -32.22 -5.37
CA ALA A 130 -13.23 -32.23 -6.42
C ALA A 130 -12.78 -31.30 -7.56
N SER A 131 -12.42 -31.93 -8.67
CA SER A 131 -12.63 -31.43 -10.02
C SER A 131 -14.10 -31.02 -10.27
N CYS A 132 -14.35 -30.35 -11.39
CA CYS A 132 -15.66 -29.97 -11.96
C CYS A 132 -16.16 -28.61 -11.40
N GLY A 133 -16.32 -27.55 -12.19
CA GLY A 133 -17.01 -27.50 -13.48
C GLY A 133 -18.50 -27.21 -13.21
N ALA A 134 -18.92 -25.94 -13.32
CA ALA A 134 -20.28 -25.51 -13.66
C ALA A 134 -20.43 -23.99 -13.47
N PHE A 135 -20.22 -23.26 -14.55
CA PHE A 135 -20.89 -21.98 -14.78
C PHE A 135 -22.28 -22.31 -15.35
N CYS A 136 -23.29 -22.32 -14.49
CA CYS A 136 -24.74 -22.37 -14.76
C CYS A 136 -25.41 -21.83 -13.49
N ARG A 137 -26.41 -20.94 -13.49
CA ARG A 137 -27.46 -20.74 -14.48
C ARG A 137 -28.20 -19.42 -14.19
N GLU A 138 -28.66 -18.77 -15.27
CA GLU A 138 -29.94 -18.06 -15.48
C GLU A 138 -30.74 -17.56 -14.26
N ARG A 139 -31.04 -16.26 -14.19
CA ARG A 139 -32.18 -15.62 -14.90
C ARG A 139 -32.05 -14.10 -14.87
#